data_AF-Q2BF82-F1
#
_entry.id   AF-Q2BF82-F1
#
_cell.length_a   1.000
_cell.length_b   1.000
_cell.length_c   1.000
_cell.angle_alpha   90.00
_cell.angle_beta   90.00
_cell.angle_gamma   90.00
#
_symmetry.space_group_name_H-M   'P 1'
#
loop_
_entity.id
_entity.type
_entity.pdbx_description
1 polymer ?
#
loop_
_entity_poly.entity_id
_entity_poly.type
_entity_poly.pdbx_seq_one_letter_code
_entity_poly.pdbx_strand_id
1 'polypeptide(L)'
;MEITLGVIGPEDSVRHIMDSAESFSDLRLVPFYYGSLEDIDGIIGENQQRIDQWFFSGQVPYTYALSKELICEENSFYPPLYGASLLGKVLESYLDKERVIKSISLDTIQEEELETTKRYFSLQSLEIHSFSYPDFRPVEELAEFHIKLYREGRTEAAFTCLRGVYDYLKEMDIPCYRVYPSHLSIQFALKILKERGHSSWYQRSQMALLGIELIQPDNEGEFFHSYERKHKELAMKKLLIELAEHVNGSYVQIGDGLYFIYTTRGEVEIKLDKKDLYDLIETVYAQTHFRLRIGLGYGITALQAEENVQNALRSARQKAKPAIVLVDENEELTEFHPSGDSVTFHSKKWSDEGWADTLKKANISPVALSKIQTLSNFYKKTEVNSREVAGWLESTERNARRILSEMETIGLAKSKSVQTGQSKGRPRKVYKLLLNGN
;
A
#
# COMPACT_ATOMS: atom_id res chain seq x y z
N MET A 1 2.18 22.96 1.24
CA MET A 1 0.88 22.55 1.83
C MET A 1 1.19 21.92 3.17
N GLU A 2 0.43 22.21 4.20
CA GLU A 2 0.70 21.75 5.57
C GLU A 2 0.16 20.32 5.75
N ILE A 3 0.97 19.40 6.27
CA ILE A 3 0.56 17.99 6.54
C ILE A 3 0.02 17.91 7.97
N THR A 4 -1.16 17.32 8.15
CA THR A 4 -1.81 17.16 9.45
C THR A 4 -1.46 15.80 10.07
N LEU A 5 -0.77 15.82 11.20
CA LEU A 5 -0.36 14.63 11.95
C LEU A 5 -1.21 14.44 13.21
N GLY A 6 -1.83 13.27 13.37
CA GLY A 6 -2.50 12.90 14.60
C GLY A 6 -1.52 12.26 15.57
N VAL A 7 -1.22 12.94 16.68
CA VAL A 7 -0.25 12.45 17.68
C VAL A 7 -0.99 11.70 18.78
N ILE A 8 -0.83 10.39 18.86
CA ILE A 8 -1.54 9.52 19.81
C ILE A 8 -0.59 9.04 20.89
N GLY A 9 -0.94 9.29 22.16
CA GLY A 9 -0.14 8.83 23.29
C GLY A 9 -0.75 9.19 24.64
N PRO A 10 -0.15 8.71 25.74
CA PRO A 10 -0.42 9.29 27.05
C PRO A 10 0.01 10.76 27.08
N GLU A 11 -0.65 11.57 27.91
CA GLU A 11 -0.48 13.03 27.93
C GLU A 11 0.97 13.51 28.04
N ASP A 12 1.77 12.89 28.91
CA ASP A 12 3.18 13.23 29.11
C ASP A 12 4.02 13.00 27.84
N SER A 13 3.75 11.89 27.16
CA SER A 13 4.50 11.45 25.98
C SER A 13 4.13 12.29 24.75
N VAL A 14 2.85 12.66 24.63
CA VAL A 14 2.39 13.60 23.58
C VAL A 14 3.01 14.97 23.79
N ARG A 15 3.02 15.50 25.02
CA ARG A 15 3.68 16.80 25.31
C ARG A 15 5.14 16.80 24.91
N HIS A 16 5.89 15.75 25.27
CA HIS A 16 7.30 15.59 24.88
C HIS A 16 7.51 15.58 23.36
N ILE A 17 6.58 14.99 22.60
CA ILE A 17 6.59 15.02 21.14
C ILE A 17 6.31 16.43 20.61
N MET A 18 5.30 17.11 21.15
CA MET A 18 4.92 18.46 20.72
C MET A 18 6.07 19.46 20.95
N ASP A 19 6.72 19.39 22.12
CA ASP A 19 7.89 20.22 22.44
C ASP A 19 9.07 19.93 21.48
N SER A 20 9.22 18.68 21.06
CA SER A 20 10.24 18.28 20.09
C SER A 20 9.91 18.66 18.64
N ALA A 21 8.68 19.07 18.37
CA ALA A 21 8.18 19.40 17.03
C ALA A 21 8.21 20.91 16.71
N GLU A 22 8.61 21.78 17.65
CA GLU A 22 8.62 23.24 17.46
C GLU A 22 9.36 23.70 16.19
N SER A 23 10.38 22.94 15.75
CA SER A 23 11.14 23.24 14.53
C SER A 23 10.41 22.93 13.21
N PHE A 24 9.24 22.27 13.25
CA PHE A 24 8.48 21.85 12.07
C PHE A 24 7.28 22.76 11.82
N SER A 25 7.53 23.94 11.23
CA SER A 25 6.49 24.93 10.94
C SER A 25 5.51 24.55 9.82
N ASP A 26 5.77 23.48 9.08
CA ASP A 26 4.94 22.99 7.98
C ASP A 26 4.22 21.67 8.28
N LEU A 27 4.22 21.29 9.57
CA LEU A 27 3.40 20.21 10.10
C LEU A 27 2.36 20.77 11.06
N ARG A 28 1.11 20.36 10.88
CA ARG A 28 0.03 20.60 11.84
C ARG A 28 -0.12 19.39 12.74
N LEU A 29 0.37 19.47 13.96
CA LEU A 29 0.23 18.38 14.93
C LEU A 29 -1.08 18.55 15.71
N VAL A 30 -1.88 17.48 15.74
CA VAL A 30 -3.15 17.40 16.48
C VAL A 30 -2.98 16.37 17.59
N PRO A 31 -2.95 16.78 18.87
CA PRO A 31 -2.74 15.86 19.98
C PRO A 31 -4.03 15.08 20.30
N PHE A 32 -3.86 13.78 20.53
CA PHE A 32 -4.89 12.86 21.01
C PHE A 32 -4.36 12.07 22.20
N TYR A 33 -5.10 12.10 23.29
CA TYR A 33 -4.72 11.47 24.55
C TYR A 33 -5.58 10.24 24.79
N TYR A 34 -4.95 9.14 25.19
CA TYR A 34 -5.65 7.95 25.64
C TYR A 34 -5.36 7.65 27.12
N GLY A 35 -6.35 7.10 27.83
CA GLY A 35 -6.20 6.54 29.16
C GLY A 35 -5.98 5.02 29.11
N SER A 36 -6.67 4.34 28.19
CA SER A 36 -6.47 2.93 27.87
C SER A 36 -6.29 2.73 26.37
N LEU A 37 -5.80 1.56 25.95
CA LEU A 37 -5.54 1.30 24.52
C LEU A 37 -6.83 1.26 23.70
N GLU A 38 -7.95 0.87 24.32
CA GLU A 38 -9.27 0.83 23.68
C GLU A 38 -9.78 2.21 23.23
N ASP A 39 -9.31 3.29 23.86
CA ASP A 39 -9.66 4.66 23.45
C ASP A 39 -9.13 4.97 22.03
N ILE A 40 -8.07 4.28 21.58
CA ILE A 40 -7.45 4.47 20.27
C ILE A 40 -8.44 4.16 19.14
N ASP A 41 -9.33 3.18 19.32
CA ASP A 41 -10.35 2.78 18.35
C ASP A 41 -11.24 3.97 17.99
N GLY A 42 -11.76 4.67 19.01
CA GLY A 42 -12.61 5.84 18.85
C GLY A 42 -11.85 7.05 18.29
N ILE A 43 -10.63 7.30 18.81
CA ILE A 43 -9.78 8.41 18.36
C ILE A 43 -9.53 8.32 16.85
N ILE A 44 -9.13 7.15 16.35
CA ILE A 44 -8.83 6.97 14.93
C ILE A 44 -10.11 7.02 14.10
N GLY A 45 -11.15 6.28 14.50
CA GLY A 45 -12.41 6.21 13.76
C GLY A 45 -13.07 7.56 13.52
N GLU A 46 -13.04 8.46 14.51
CA GLU A 46 -13.65 9.80 14.40
C GLU A 46 -12.81 10.79 13.60
N ASN A 47 -11.50 10.56 13.45
CA ASN A 47 -10.55 11.56 12.95
C ASN A 47 -9.79 11.14 11.68
N GLN A 48 -9.96 9.90 11.20
CA GLN A 48 -9.26 9.37 10.02
C GLN A 48 -9.38 10.24 8.76
N GLN A 49 -10.49 10.95 8.58
CA GLN A 49 -10.72 11.83 7.42
C GLN A 49 -10.00 13.18 7.51
N ARG A 50 -9.51 13.55 8.71
CA ARG A 50 -8.88 14.86 8.97
C ARG A 50 -7.37 14.76 9.20
N ILE A 51 -6.85 13.54 9.30
CA ILE A 51 -5.45 13.25 9.62
C ILE A 51 -4.79 12.62 8.41
N ASP A 52 -3.68 13.20 7.96
CA ASP A 52 -2.92 12.69 6.82
C ASP A 52 -2.04 11.51 7.24
N GLN A 53 -1.46 11.55 8.44
CA GLN A 53 -0.66 10.47 9.01
C GLN A 53 -0.75 10.41 10.54
N TRP A 54 -0.53 9.23 11.12
CA TRP A 54 -0.59 8.98 12.56
C TRP A 54 0.80 8.87 13.18
N PHE A 55 1.04 9.63 14.24
CA PHE A 55 2.28 9.57 15.01
C PHE A 55 2.02 9.04 16.42
N PHE A 56 2.41 7.80 16.68
CA PHE A 56 2.23 7.18 17.97
C PHE A 56 3.40 7.48 18.90
N SER A 57 3.12 7.64 20.18
CA SER A 57 4.15 7.97 21.17
C SER A 57 5.14 6.85 21.47
N GLY A 58 4.85 5.62 21.01
CA GLY A 58 5.71 4.46 21.18
C GLY A 58 5.15 3.20 20.53
N GLN A 59 5.89 2.10 20.68
CA GLN A 59 5.60 0.81 20.04
C GLN A 59 4.24 0.21 20.46
N VAL A 60 3.89 0.28 21.74
CA VAL A 60 2.66 -0.35 22.26
C VAL A 60 1.37 0.17 21.58
N PRO A 61 1.07 1.49 21.60
CA PRO A 61 -0.15 1.98 20.96
C PRO A 61 -0.10 1.85 19.42
N TYR A 62 1.09 1.90 18.82
CA TYR A 62 1.27 1.64 17.39
C TYR A 62 0.90 0.20 17.01
N THR A 63 1.51 -0.79 17.67
CA THR A 63 1.29 -2.21 17.40
C THR A 63 -0.16 -2.61 17.71
N TYR A 64 -0.77 -2.02 18.74
CA TYR A 64 -2.19 -2.20 19.03
C TYR A 64 -3.06 -1.78 17.83
N ALA A 65 -2.90 -0.54 17.36
CA ALA A 65 -3.69 -0.01 16.26
C ALA A 65 -3.45 -0.77 14.95
N LEU A 66 -2.21 -1.20 14.69
CA LEU A 66 -1.85 -2.02 13.52
C LEU A 66 -2.50 -3.40 13.58
N SER A 67 -2.51 -4.06 14.75
CA SER A 67 -3.13 -5.38 14.94
C SER A 67 -4.65 -5.39 14.75
N LYS A 68 -5.28 -4.22 14.90
CA LYS A 68 -6.71 -3.99 14.73
C LYS A 68 -7.09 -3.49 13.34
N GLU A 69 -6.10 -3.35 12.43
CA GLU A 69 -6.27 -2.83 11.08
C GLU A 69 -6.86 -1.40 11.05
N LEU A 70 -6.66 -0.62 12.11
CA LEU A 70 -7.10 0.79 12.17
C LEU A 70 -6.19 1.71 11.37
N ILE A 71 -4.94 1.29 11.17
CA ILE A 71 -3.87 2.01 10.47
C ILE A 71 -3.10 1.03 9.59
N CYS A 72 -2.23 1.58 8.75
CA CYS A 72 -1.25 0.82 7.98
C CYS A 72 0.15 1.43 8.16
N GLU A 73 1.21 0.65 7.85
CA GLU A 73 2.59 1.11 8.06
C GLU A 73 2.94 2.32 7.19
N GLU A 74 2.22 2.52 6.07
CA GLU A 74 2.43 3.62 5.14
C GLU A 74 1.89 4.96 5.66
N ASN A 75 0.89 4.93 6.54
CA ASN A 75 0.25 6.13 7.08
C ASN A 75 0.52 6.38 8.57
N SER A 76 1.41 5.60 9.17
CA SER A 76 1.68 5.68 10.60
C SER A 76 3.13 5.39 10.95
N PHE A 77 3.58 5.90 12.09
CA PHE A 77 4.91 5.64 12.62
C PHE A 77 4.99 5.95 14.11
N TYR A 78 6.08 5.57 14.76
CA TYR A 78 6.42 5.92 16.14
C TYR A 78 7.92 6.19 16.26
N PRO A 79 8.38 6.95 17.27
CA PRO A 79 9.80 7.25 17.40
C PRO A 79 10.54 6.03 17.96
N PRO A 80 11.55 5.50 17.27
CA PRO A 80 12.34 4.38 17.77
C PRO A 80 13.10 4.76 19.06
N LEU A 81 13.23 3.80 19.97
CA LEU A 81 13.96 3.98 21.23
C LEU A 81 15.42 3.59 21.04
N TYR A 82 16.27 4.59 20.82
CA TYR A 82 17.73 4.39 20.77
C TYR A 82 18.37 4.49 22.15
N GLY A 83 19.55 3.89 22.28
CA GLY A 83 20.39 3.90 23.48
C GLY A 83 20.67 5.26 24.13
N ALA A 84 20.70 6.34 23.32
CA ALA A 84 20.87 7.70 23.81
C ALA A 84 19.77 8.12 24.81
N SER A 85 18.55 7.61 24.62
CA SER A 85 17.40 7.87 25.50
C SER A 85 17.62 7.28 26.90
N LEU A 86 18.20 6.08 26.96
CA LEU A 86 18.56 5.41 28.20
C LEU A 86 19.70 6.15 28.91
N LEU A 87 20.76 6.53 28.19
CA LEU A 87 21.93 7.22 28.75
C LEU A 87 21.55 8.51 29.47
N GLY A 88 20.68 9.32 28.87
CA GLY A 88 20.21 10.56 29.49
C GLY A 88 19.52 10.31 30.83
N LYS A 89 18.68 9.27 30.92
CA LYS A 89 17.99 8.94 32.17
C LYS A 89 18.88 8.26 33.20
N VAL A 90 19.86 7.47 32.77
CA VAL A 90 20.87 6.93 33.69
C VAL A 90 21.66 8.08 34.33
N LEU A 91 22.07 9.08 33.54
CA LEU A 91 22.75 10.26 34.07
C LEU A 91 21.87 11.05 35.06
N GLU A 92 20.60 11.28 34.71
CA GLU A 92 19.63 11.93 35.58
C GLU A 92 19.45 11.18 36.90
N SER A 93 19.39 9.85 36.85
CA SER A 93 19.30 9.01 38.05
C SER A 93 20.51 9.14 38.97
N TYR A 94 21.70 9.39 38.42
CA TYR A 94 22.91 9.60 39.22
C TYR A 94 22.89 10.96 39.91
N LEU A 95 22.35 11.98 39.25
CA LEU A 95 22.20 13.32 39.81
C LEU A 95 21.14 13.33 40.91
N ASP A 96 20.01 12.63 40.73
CA ASP A 96 18.94 12.52 41.74
C ASP A 96 19.39 11.77 43.00
N LYS A 97 20.15 10.69 42.84
CA LYS A 97 20.62 9.86 43.96
C LYS A 97 21.96 10.32 44.55
N GLU A 98 22.60 11.31 43.94
CA GLU A 98 23.98 11.74 44.23
C GLU A 98 25.00 10.57 44.28
N ARG A 99 24.70 9.47 43.56
CA ARG A 99 25.54 8.27 43.49
C ARG A 99 25.28 7.49 42.21
N VAL A 100 26.28 6.74 41.80
CA VAL A 100 26.18 5.83 40.64
C VAL A 100 25.29 4.64 40.99
N ILE A 101 24.24 4.43 40.20
CA ILE A 101 23.47 3.19 40.16
C ILE A 101 24.23 2.19 39.29
N LYS A 102 24.44 0.97 39.80
CA LYS A 102 25.22 -0.08 39.13
C LYS A 102 24.36 -1.22 38.60
N SER A 103 23.14 -1.38 39.09
CA SER A 103 22.20 -2.38 38.56
C SER A 103 20.81 -1.81 38.35
N ILE A 104 20.29 -1.99 37.13
CA ILE A 104 18.98 -1.50 36.71
C ILE A 104 18.16 -2.59 36.02
N SER A 105 16.84 -2.44 36.09
CA SER A 105 15.91 -3.19 35.24
C SER A 105 15.40 -2.27 34.13
N LEU A 106 15.29 -2.78 32.91
CA LEU A 106 14.93 -2.02 31.73
C LEU A 106 13.87 -2.78 30.90
N ASP A 107 12.83 -2.10 30.44
CA ASP A 107 11.88 -2.65 29.47
C ASP A 107 11.95 -1.99 28.09
N THR A 108 11.33 -2.63 27.11
CA THR A 108 10.99 -2.10 25.77
C THR A 108 12.17 -1.91 24.80
N ILE A 109 13.34 -1.44 25.26
CA ILE A 109 14.51 -1.26 24.39
C ILE A 109 15.00 -2.63 23.89
N GLN A 110 15.18 -2.75 22.58
CA GLN A 110 15.62 -3.99 21.93
C GLN A 110 17.04 -4.38 22.34
N GLU A 111 17.30 -5.67 22.47
CA GLU A 111 18.59 -6.19 22.94
C GLU A 111 19.74 -5.76 22.01
N GLU A 112 19.50 -5.67 20.70
CA GLU A 112 20.51 -5.21 19.72
C GLU A 112 20.92 -3.75 19.94
N GLU A 113 19.96 -2.87 20.23
CA GLU A 113 20.20 -1.47 20.58
C GLU A 113 20.93 -1.36 21.92
N LEU A 114 20.56 -2.20 22.89
CA LEU A 114 21.18 -2.24 24.20
C LEU A 114 22.66 -2.67 24.10
N GLU A 115 22.95 -3.73 23.35
CA GLU A 115 24.32 -4.21 23.12
C GLU A 115 25.17 -3.19 22.37
N THR A 116 24.59 -2.53 21.37
CA THR A 116 25.23 -1.41 20.67
C THR A 116 25.59 -0.29 21.66
N THR A 117 24.67 0.08 22.53
CA THR A 117 24.86 1.12 23.55
C THR A 117 25.97 0.74 24.54
N LYS A 118 25.96 -0.49 25.06
CA LYS A 118 27.00 -1.00 25.96
C LYS A 118 28.38 -0.96 25.31
N ARG A 119 28.46 -1.31 24.02
CA ARG A 119 29.72 -1.32 23.25
C ARG A 119 30.28 0.07 23.00
N TYR A 120 29.46 1.03 22.57
CA TYR A 120 29.94 2.37 22.18
C TYR A 120 30.17 3.31 23.37
N PHE A 121 29.44 3.13 24.48
CA PHE A 121 29.50 4.02 25.64
C PHE A 121 30.18 3.38 26.86
N SER A 122 30.80 2.22 26.69
CA SER A 122 31.55 1.52 27.75
C SER A 122 30.74 1.31 29.04
N LEU A 123 29.44 1.05 28.93
CA LEU A 123 28.54 0.77 30.07
C LEU A 123 28.73 -0.65 30.66
N GLN A 124 29.92 -1.23 30.51
CA GLN A 124 30.22 -2.61 30.92
C GLN A 124 30.12 -2.82 32.44
N SER A 125 30.22 -1.74 33.20
CA SER A 125 30.07 -1.72 34.66
C SER A 125 28.63 -1.55 35.15
N LEU A 126 27.68 -1.30 34.24
CA LEU A 126 26.26 -1.19 34.54
C LEU A 126 25.58 -2.53 34.22
N GLU A 127 25.08 -3.21 35.25
CA GLU A 127 24.27 -4.40 35.10
C GLU A 127 22.85 -3.99 34.66
N ILE A 128 22.42 -4.49 33.50
CA ILE A 128 21.12 -4.18 32.92
C ILE A 128 20.36 -5.49 32.77
N HIS A 129 19.30 -5.65 33.54
CA HIS A 129 18.32 -6.71 33.34
C HIS A 129 17.24 -6.20 32.38
N SER A 130 17.32 -6.61 31.11
CA SER A 130 16.38 -6.22 30.06
C SER A 130 15.18 -7.17 29.99
N PHE A 131 14.00 -6.60 29.74
CA PHE A 131 12.82 -7.29 29.23
C PHE A 131 12.46 -6.66 27.88
N SER A 132 13.08 -7.18 26.82
CA SER A 132 12.73 -6.82 25.45
C SER A 132 11.58 -7.69 24.95
N TYR A 133 10.69 -7.09 24.16
CA TYR A 133 9.57 -7.78 23.53
C TYR A 133 9.32 -7.19 22.13
N PRO A 134 9.07 -8.03 21.11
CA PRO A 134 8.80 -7.56 19.76
C PRO A 134 7.35 -7.03 19.60
N ASP A 135 6.42 -7.56 20.40
CA ASP A 135 4.99 -7.35 20.21
C ASP A 135 4.35 -6.55 21.36
N PHE A 136 3.13 -6.90 21.75
CA PHE A 136 2.45 -6.34 22.91
C PHE A 136 2.72 -7.17 24.17
N ARG A 137 2.93 -6.48 25.29
CA ARG A 137 2.95 -7.06 26.63
C ARG A 137 2.05 -6.27 27.58
N PRO A 138 1.25 -6.93 28.43
CA PRO A 138 0.45 -6.27 29.45
C PRO A 138 1.33 -5.44 30.40
N VAL A 139 0.78 -4.33 30.88
CA VAL A 139 1.47 -3.43 31.82
C VAL A 139 1.83 -4.15 33.11
N GLU A 140 0.95 -5.05 33.57
CA GLU A 140 1.09 -5.81 34.80
C GLU A 140 2.29 -6.76 34.74
N GLU A 141 2.51 -7.42 33.61
CA GLU A 141 3.63 -8.35 33.41
C GLU A 141 4.98 -7.61 33.47
N LEU A 142 5.07 -6.45 32.81
CA LEU A 142 6.27 -5.61 32.82
C LEU A 142 6.52 -5.03 34.21
N ALA A 143 5.47 -4.57 34.89
CA ALA A 143 5.59 -4.09 36.26
C ALA A 143 6.06 -5.19 37.23
N GLU A 144 5.51 -6.40 37.14
CA GLU A 144 5.92 -7.56 37.95
C GLU A 144 7.39 -7.91 37.75
N PHE A 145 7.90 -7.84 36.52
CA PHE A 145 9.32 -8.02 36.22
C PHE A 145 10.20 -7.04 37.00
N HIS A 146 9.90 -5.75 36.96
CA HIS A 146 10.64 -4.72 37.69
C HIS A 146 10.54 -4.90 39.22
N ILE A 147 9.32 -5.16 39.72
CA ILE A 147 9.05 -5.36 41.15
C ILE A 147 9.85 -6.54 41.70
N LYS A 148 9.85 -7.66 40.98
CA LYS A 148 10.56 -8.87 41.39
C LYS A 148 12.06 -8.60 41.54
N LEU A 149 12.69 -8.00 40.53
CA LEU A 149 14.12 -7.71 40.54
C LEU A 149 14.51 -6.74 41.67
N TYR A 150 13.69 -5.73 41.92
CA TYR A 150 13.95 -4.76 42.99
C TYR A 150 13.81 -5.41 44.39
N ARG A 151 12.72 -6.18 44.61
CA ARG A 151 12.48 -6.85 45.91
C ARG A 151 13.50 -7.94 46.21
N GLU A 152 14.04 -8.60 45.19
CA GLU A 152 15.15 -9.56 45.31
C GLU A 152 16.51 -8.89 45.54
N GLY A 153 16.59 -7.55 45.51
CA GLY A 153 17.82 -6.77 45.67
C GLY A 153 18.77 -6.88 44.47
N ARG A 154 18.27 -7.34 43.32
CA ARG A 154 19.05 -7.50 42.09
C ARG A 154 19.22 -6.20 41.34
N THR A 155 18.27 -5.28 41.47
CA THR A 155 18.29 -3.95 40.85
C THR A 155 18.05 -2.86 41.87
N GLU A 156 18.58 -1.68 41.60
CA GLU A 156 18.44 -0.50 42.47
C GLU A 156 17.35 0.45 41.97
N ALA A 157 17.03 0.39 40.68
CA ALA A 157 15.97 1.17 40.05
C ALA A 157 15.42 0.50 38.79
N ALA A 158 14.21 0.89 38.42
CA ALA A 158 13.53 0.48 37.20
C ALA A 158 13.53 1.61 36.16
N PHE A 159 13.77 1.26 34.90
CA PHE A 159 13.74 2.17 33.76
C PHE A 159 12.69 1.65 32.78
N THR A 160 11.64 2.45 32.56
CA THR A 160 10.49 2.01 31.78
C THR A 160 10.10 3.00 30.69
N CYS A 161 9.76 2.46 29.54
CA CYS A 161 9.26 3.20 28.39
C CYS A 161 7.73 3.34 28.38
N LEU A 162 7.03 2.82 29.40
CA LEU A 162 5.57 2.85 29.50
C LEU A 162 5.09 3.66 30.71
N ARG A 163 4.10 4.53 30.49
CA ARG A 163 3.51 5.34 31.56
C ARG A 163 2.83 4.48 32.62
N GLY A 164 2.03 3.48 32.21
CA GLY A 164 1.33 2.60 33.15
C GLY A 164 2.28 1.85 34.09
N VAL A 165 3.41 1.37 33.59
CA VAL A 165 4.44 0.71 34.41
C VAL A 165 5.09 1.70 35.37
N TYR A 166 5.41 2.92 34.90
CA TYR A 166 5.98 3.97 35.74
C TYR A 166 5.05 4.35 36.90
N ASP A 167 3.78 4.60 36.61
CA ASP A 167 2.77 4.99 37.60
C ASP A 167 2.58 3.87 38.64
N TYR A 168 2.48 2.61 38.20
CA TYR A 168 2.35 1.45 39.09
C TYR A 168 3.57 1.26 40.02
N LEU A 169 4.79 1.46 39.49
CA LEU A 169 6.01 1.38 40.30
C LEU A 169 6.13 2.54 41.31
N LYS A 170 5.67 3.74 40.93
CA LYS A 170 5.60 4.90 41.83
C LYS A 170 4.64 4.67 42.99
N GLU A 171 3.47 4.09 42.73
CA GLU A 171 2.50 3.76 43.79
C GLU A 171 3.07 2.76 44.81
N MET A 172 3.99 1.89 44.39
CA MET A 172 4.69 0.93 45.26
C MET A 172 5.97 1.47 45.90
N ASP A 173 6.27 2.76 45.75
CA ASP A 173 7.48 3.43 46.25
C ASP A 173 8.79 2.76 45.76
N ILE A 174 8.77 2.21 44.54
CA ILE A 174 9.95 1.64 43.90
C ILE A 174 10.66 2.75 43.10
N PRO A 175 11.99 2.93 43.25
CA PRO A 175 12.75 3.89 42.45
C PRO A 175 12.61 3.57 40.96
N CYS A 176 11.96 4.46 40.21
CA CYS A 176 11.72 4.28 38.79
C CYS A 176 11.93 5.58 38.00
N TYR A 177 12.38 5.42 36.75
CA TYR A 177 12.64 6.49 35.81
C TYR A 177 11.93 6.23 34.49
N ARG A 178 11.22 7.26 34.01
CA ARG A 178 10.51 7.24 32.73
C ARG A 178 11.49 7.55 31.60
N VAL A 179 11.65 6.61 30.68
CA VAL A 179 12.49 6.77 29.48
C VAL A 179 11.63 7.27 28.32
N TYR A 180 11.99 8.43 27.79
CA TYR A 180 11.33 9.04 26.63
C TYR A 180 12.20 8.89 25.39
N PRO A 181 11.60 8.78 24.19
CA PRO A 181 12.34 8.86 22.94
C PRO A 181 13.17 10.14 22.87
N SER A 182 14.40 10.06 22.36
CA SER A 182 15.24 11.24 22.20
C SER A 182 14.64 12.26 21.24
N HIS A 183 14.98 13.54 21.42
CA HIS A 183 14.56 14.61 20.52
C HIS A 183 14.89 14.30 19.05
N LEU A 184 16.10 13.78 18.78
CA LEU A 184 16.53 13.37 17.44
C LEU A 184 15.67 12.23 16.86
N SER A 185 15.27 11.26 17.68
CA SER A 185 14.38 10.17 17.25
C SER A 185 13.01 10.71 16.84
N ILE A 186 12.46 11.64 17.63
CA ILE A 186 11.19 12.29 17.32
C ILE A 186 11.30 13.11 16.04
N GLN A 187 12.35 13.93 15.88
CA GLN A 187 12.57 14.71 14.66
C GLN A 187 12.71 13.81 13.41
N PHE A 188 13.40 12.68 13.53
CA PHE A 188 13.54 11.71 12.45
C PHE A 188 12.18 11.10 12.06
N ALA A 189 11.40 10.67 13.04
CA ALA A 189 10.06 10.15 12.82
C ALA A 189 9.12 11.18 12.18
N LEU A 190 9.12 12.43 12.66
CA LEU A 190 8.37 13.54 12.07
C LEU A 190 8.76 13.78 10.60
N LYS A 191 10.06 13.74 10.28
CA LYS A 191 10.54 13.88 8.91
C LYS A 191 10.01 12.76 8.01
N ILE A 192 10.06 11.50 8.46
CA ILE A 192 9.50 10.37 7.70
C ILE A 192 8.01 10.57 7.44
N LEU A 193 7.24 10.87 8.48
CA LEU A 193 5.79 11.06 8.37
C LEU A 193 5.45 12.21 7.42
N LYS A 194 6.22 13.31 7.48
CA LYS A 194 6.08 14.44 6.57
C LYS A 194 6.30 14.03 5.11
N GLU A 195 7.41 13.36 4.81
CA GLU A 195 7.72 12.93 3.43
C GLU A 195 6.68 11.93 2.91
N ARG A 196 6.18 11.03 3.77
CA ARG A 196 5.09 10.10 3.42
C ARG A 196 3.77 10.82 3.16
N GLY A 197 3.39 11.77 4.01
CA GLY A 197 2.21 12.61 3.83
C GLY A 197 2.26 13.40 2.52
N HIS A 198 3.39 14.05 2.22
CA HIS A 198 3.59 14.72 0.94
C HIS A 198 3.50 13.76 -0.24
N SER A 199 4.16 12.59 -0.16
CA SER A 199 4.14 11.59 -1.23
C SER A 199 2.71 11.10 -1.52
N SER A 200 1.92 10.82 -0.48
CA SER A 200 0.51 10.44 -0.63
C SER A 200 -0.32 11.55 -1.27
N TRP A 201 -0.11 12.80 -0.85
CA TRP A 201 -0.80 13.94 -1.45
C TRP A 201 -0.42 14.15 -2.92
N TYR A 202 0.87 14.03 -3.25
CA TYR A 202 1.35 14.13 -4.64
C TYR A 202 0.72 13.06 -5.52
N GLN A 203 0.64 11.81 -5.04
CA GLN A 203 -0.04 10.72 -5.74
C GLN A 203 -1.51 11.05 -5.99
N ARG A 204 -2.24 11.48 -4.95
CA ARG A 204 -3.65 11.88 -5.08
C ARG A 204 -3.86 13.06 -6.03
N SER A 205 -2.87 13.93 -6.16
CA SER A 205 -2.90 15.10 -7.05
C SER A 205 -2.49 14.80 -8.50
N GLN A 206 -2.02 13.58 -8.79
CA GLN A 206 -1.71 13.15 -10.17
C GLN A 206 -2.94 13.27 -11.05
N MET A 207 -2.71 13.50 -12.35
CA MET A 207 -3.78 13.56 -13.32
C MET A 207 -4.37 12.18 -13.52
N ALA A 208 -5.69 12.09 -13.44
CA ALA A 208 -6.44 10.91 -13.80
C ALA A 208 -7.35 11.25 -14.97
N LEU A 209 -7.39 10.33 -15.93
CA LEU A 209 -8.23 10.45 -17.10
C LEU A 209 -9.08 9.20 -17.21
N LEU A 210 -10.39 9.37 -17.39
CA LEU A 210 -11.31 8.27 -17.71
C LEU A 210 -11.68 8.40 -19.17
N GLY A 211 -11.25 7.44 -19.99
CA GLY A 211 -11.68 7.28 -21.38
C GLY A 211 -12.84 6.32 -21.48
N ILE A 212 -13.95 6.78 -22.03
CA ILE A 212 -15.15 5.99 -22.26
C ILE A 212 -15.35 5.89 -23.77
N GLU A 213 -15.27 4.67 -24.29
CA GLU A 213 -15.42 4.37 -25.72
C GLU A 213 -16.73 3.60 -25.97
N LEU A 214 -17.51 4.09 -26.91
CA LEU A 214 -18.68 3.41 -27.45
C LEU A 214 -18.25 2.25 -28.36
N ILE A 215 -18.70 1.03 -28.04
CA ILE A 215 -18.51 -0.13 -28.91
C ILE A 215 -19.53 -0.04 -30.05
N GLN A 216 -19.09 0.44 -31.20
CA GLN A 216 -19.93 0.46 -32.40
C GLN A 216 -20.07 -0.95 -32.98
N PRO A 217 -21.29 -1.39 -33.36
CA PRO A 217 -21.48 -2.61 -34.13
C PRO A 217 -20.98 -2.41 -35.58
N ASP A 218 -20.39 -3.44 -36.17
CA ASP A 218 -19.75 -3.42 -37.51
C ASP A 218 -20.69 -3.08 -38.68
N ASN A 219 -22.00 -2.93 -38.45
CA ASN A 219 -23.03 -2.93 -39.51
C ASN A 219 -24.12 -1.86 -39.30
N GLU A 220 -23.79 -0.56 -39.40
CA GLU A 220 -24.82 0.49 -39.26
C GLU A 220 -24.59 1.72 -40.15
N GLY A 221 -24.41 1.54 -41.47
CA GLY A 221 -24.31 2.67 -42.40
C GLY A 221 -25.54 3.60 -42.46
N GLU A 222 -26.73 3.12 -42.06
CA GLU A 222 -28.00 3.89 -42.13
C GLU A 222 -28.52 4.39 -40.76
N PHE A 223 -28.04 3.84 -39.64
CA PHE A 223 -28.48 4.22 -38.28
C PHE A 223 -27.72 5.42 -37.69
N PHE A 224 -26.59 5.82 -38.29
CA PHE A 224 -25.75 6.93 -37.80
C PHE A 224 -26.45 8.30 -37.76
N HIS A 225 -27.56 8.47 -38.49
CA HIS A 225 -28.24 9.76 -38.61
C HIS A 225 -29.69 9.77 -38.09
N SER A 226 -30.16 8.70 -37.44
CA SER A 226 -31.53 8.66 -36.90
C SER A 226 -31.67 9.56 -35.67
N TYR A 227 -32.82 10.23 -35.53
CA TYR A 227 -33.15 10.99 -34.32
C TYR A 227 -33.15 10.09 -33.07
N GLU A 228 -33.51 8.81 -33.23
CA GLU A 228 -33.47 7.82 -32.15
C GLU A 228 -32.06 7.63 -31.59
N ARG A 229 -31.05 7.51 -32.45
CA ARG A 229 -29.66 7.41 -32.02
C ARG A 229 -29.20 8.67 -31.29
N LYS A 230 -29.56 9.85 -31.78
CA LYS A 230 -29.26 11.12 -31.11
C LYS A 230 -29.90 11.20 -29.71
N HIS A 231 -31.12 10.71 -29.54
CA HIS A 231 -31.76 10.64 -28.21
C HIS A 231 -31.04 9.67 -27.27
N LYS A 232 -30.62 8.50 -27.77
CA LYS A 232 -29.80 7.53 -27.02
C LYS A 232 -28.45 8.12 -26.62
N GLU A 233 -27.77 8.81 -27.53
CA GLU A 233 -26.51 9.51 -27.22
C GLU A 233 -26.70 10.61 -26.19
N LEU A 234 -27.80 11.38 -26.25
CA LEU A 234 -28.09 12.40 -25.24
C LEU A 234 -28.33 11.79 -23.85
N ALA A 235 -29.07 10.69 -23.77
CA ALA A 235 -29.30 9.97 -22.51
C ALA A 235 -27.99 9.47 -21.89
N MET A 236 -27.11 8.88 -22.71
CA MET A 236 -25.77 8.47 -22.27
C MET A 236 -24.93 9.67 -21.82
N LYS A 237 -24.89 10.76 -22.60
CA LYS A 237 -24.13 11.96 -22.25
C LYS A 237 -24.53 12.53 -20.89
N LYS A 238 -25.83 12.51 -20.57
CA LYS A 238 -26.32 12.92 -19.26
C LYS A 238 -25.67 12.09 -18.13
N LEU A 239 -25.66 10.76 -18.25
CA LEU A 239 -25.01 9.87 -17.27
C LEU A 239 -23.50 10.13 -17.15
N LEU A 240 -22.82 10.42 -18.27
CA LEU A 240 -21.39 10.73 -18.24
C LEU A 240 -21.08 12.09 -17.61
N ILE A 241 -21.96 13.08 -17.77
CA ILE A 241 -21.84 14.38 -17.10
C ILE A 241 -22.07 14.22 -15.60
N GLU A 242 -23.09 13.46 -15.19
CA GLU A 242 -23.33 13.13 -13.76
C GLU A 242 -22.12 12.43 -13.14
N LEU A 243 -21.48 11.50 -13.87
CA LEU A 243 -20.23 10.88 -13.44
C LEU A 243 -19.10 11.91 -13.29
N ALA A 244 -18.95 12.83 -14.25
CA ALA A 244 -17.92 13.87 -14.18
C ALA A 244 -18.15 14.79 -12.97
N GLU A 245 -19.39 15.21 -12.70
CA GLU A 245 -19.75 15.99 -11.52
C GLU A 245 -19.42 15.24 -10.22
N HIS A 246 -19.76 13.95 -10.15
CA HIS A 246 -19.47 13.12 -8.98
C HIS A 246 -17.97 13.11 -8.65
N VAL A 247 -17.11 12.94 -9.67
CA VAL A 247 -15.65 12.88 -9.48
C VAL A 247 -14.94 14.23 -9.55
N ASN A 248 -15.66 15.35 -9.40
CA ASN A 248 -15.10 16.71 -9.54
C ASN A 248 -14.30 16.89 -10.86
N GLY A 249 -14.73 16.22 -11.92
CA GLY A 249 -14.03 16.13 -13.19
C GLY A 249 -14.61 17.04 -14.27
N SER A 250 -13.84 17.21 -15.34
CA SER A 250 -14.24 17.95 -16.54
C SER A 250 -14.51 16.99 -17.70
N TYR A 251 -15.74 17.04 -18.23
CA TYR A 251 -16.18 16.20 -19.34
C TYR A 251 -15.82 16.81 -20.70
N VAL A 252 -15.26 15.98 -21.59
CA VAL A 252 -14.93 16.33 -22.98
C VAL A 252 -15.35 15.21 -23.91
N GLN A 253 -15.94 15.56 -25.05
CA GLN A 253 -16.23 14.62 -26.13
C GLN A 253 -15.22 14.82 -27.27
N ILE A 254 -14.64 13.73 -27.79
CA ILE A 254 -13.78 13.75 -28.98
C ILE A 254 -14.46 12.95 -30.09
N GLY A 255 -14.92 13.66 -31.13
CA GLY A 255 -15.62 13.04 -32.25
C GLY A 255 -16.85 12.24 -31.79
N ASP A 256 -17.17 11.17 -32.52
CA ASP A 256 -18.34 10.34 -32.22
C ASP A 256 -17.92 9.07 -31.47
N GLY A 257 -18.44 8.92 -30.26
CA GLY A 257 -18.27 7.69 -29.47
C GLY A 257 -17.03 7.62 -28.59
N LEU A 258 -16.23 8.68 -28.47
CA LEU A 258 -15.15 8.76 -27.48
C LEU A 258 -15.35 9.95 -26.54
N TYR A 259 -15.25 9.67 -25.24
CA TYR A 259 -15.49 10.64 -24.17
C TYR A 259 -14.37 10.56 -23.14
N PHE A 260 -13.96 11.72 -22.63
CA PHE A 260 -12.97 11.85 -21.57
C PHE A 260 -13.55 12.58 -20.37
N ILE A 261 -13.15 12.14 -19.18
CA ILE A 261 -13.34 12.88 -17.93
C ILE A 261 -11.96 13.10 -17.33
N TYR A 262 -11.55 14.37 -17.25
CA TYR A 262 -10.30 14.81 -16.63
C TYR A 262 -10.55 15.07 -15.15
N THR A 263 -9.79 14.44 -14.28
CA THR A 263 -9.86 14.65 -12.83
C THR A 263 -8.49 14.35 -12.20
N THR A 264 -8.43 14.15 -10.89
CA THR A 264 -7.24 13.70 -10.17
C THR A 264 -7.41 12.27 -9.68
N ARG A 265 -6.29 11.59 -9.48
CA ARG A 265 -6.27 10.21 -8.97
C ARG A 265 -7.02 10.07 -7.65
N GLY A 266 -6.86 11.03 -6.73
CA GLY A 266 -7.53 11.03 -5.44
C GLY A 266 -9.06 11.09 -5.56
N GLU A 267 -9.60 11.87 -6.49
CA GLU A 267 -11.05 11.94 -6.71
C GLU A 267 -11.60 10.61 -7.24
N VAL A 268 -10.86 9.94 -8.13
CA VAL A 268 -11.24 8.61 -8.63
C VAL A 268 -11.20 7.58 -7.51
N GLU A 269 -10.09 7.47 -6.78
CA GLU A 269 -9.91 6.44 -5.74
C GLU A 269 -10.88 6.60 -4.56
N ILE A 270 -11.28 7.82 -4.22
CA ILE A 270 -12.21 8.09 -3.11
C ILE A 270 -13.67 7.89 -3.54
N LYS A 271 -14.04 8.28 -4.76
CA LYS A 271 -15.45 8.41 -5.15
C LYS A 271 -15.93 7.37 -6.14
N LEU A 272 -15.03 6.66 -6.81
CA LEU A 272 -15.38 5.59 -7.74
C LEU A 272 -14.90 4.25 -7.21
N ASP A 273 -15.86 3.44 -6.77
CA ASP A 273 -15.63 2.02 -6.67
C ASP A 273 -15.72 1.39 -8.08
N LYS A 274 -15.05 0.25 -8.25
CA LYS A 274 -15.08 -0.57 -9.46
C LYS A 274 -16.51 -1.02 -9.80
N LYS A 275 -17.33 -1.25 -8.76
CA LYS A 275 -18.75 -1.58 -8.91
C LYS A 275 -19.52 -0.45 -9.59
N ASP A 276 -19.27 0.80 -9.18
CA ASP A 276 -19.93 1.97 -9.74
C ASP A 276 -19.70 2.09 -11.26
N LEU A 277 -18.49 1.77 -11.71
CA LEU A 277 -18.14 1.79 -13.14
C LEU A 277 -18.82 0.65 -13.94
N TYR A 278 -18.99 -0.53 -13.36
CA TYR A 278 -19.76 -1.61 -13.99
C TYR A 278 -21.25 -1.30 -14.00
N ASP A 279 -21.79 -0.74 -12.92
CA ASP A 279 -23.18 -0.31 -12.81
C ASP A 279 -23.50 0.78 -13.84
N LEU A 280 -22.55 1.69 -14.11
CA LEU A 280 -22.65 2.66 -15.20
C LEU A 280 -22.75 1.96 -16.56
N ILE A 281 -21.89 0.98 -16.85
CA ILE A 281 -21.91 0.24 -18.12
C ILE A 281 -23.28 -0.44 -18.32
N GLU A 282 -23.79 -1.12 -17.29
CA GLU A 282 -25.08 -1.81 -17.34
C GLU A 282 -26.25 -0.84 -17.45
N THR A 283 -26.22 0.29 -16.73
CA THR A 283 -27.24 1.34 -16.80
C THR A 283 -27.32 1.96 -18.19
N VAL A 284 -26.16 2.29 -18.79
CA VAL A 284 -26.10 2.81 -20.15
C VAL A 284 -26.67 1.79 -21.13
N TYR A 285 -26.29 0.52 -21.00
CA TYR A 285 -26.80 -0.53 -21.88
C TYR A 285 -28.32 -0.71 -21.75
N ALA A 286 -28.85 -0.73 -20.53
CA ALA A 286 -30.29 -0.86 -20.29
C ALA A 286 -31.11 0.30 -20.88
N GLN A 287 -30.59 1.54 -20.80
CA GLN A 287 -31.31 2.72 -21.28
C GLN A 287 -31.16 2.96 -22.79
N THR A 288 -29.99 2.67 -23.34
CA THR A 288 -29.61 3.12 -24.70
C THR A 288 -29.28 1.99 -25.66
N HIS A 289 -29.09 0.77 -25.15
CA HIS A 289 -28.54 -0.40 -25.85
C HIS A 289 -27.09 -0.20 -26.34
N PHE A 290 -26.41 0.85 -25.89
CA PHE A 290 -25.01 1.07 -26.14
C PHE A 290 -24.13 0.27 -25.20
N ARG A 291 -23.07 -0.30 -25.76
CA ARG A 291 -22.02 -0.97 -24.97
C ARG A 291 -20.82 -0.08 -24.88
N LEU A 292 -20.22 -0.03 -23.69
CA LEU A 292 -19.09 0.83 -23.40
C LEU A 292 -17.83 0.02 -23.07
N ARG A 293 -16.68 0.63 -23.33
CA ARG A 293 -15.38 0.26 -22.75
C ARG A 293 -14.87 1.43 -21.93
N ILE A 294 -14.25 1.15 -20.80
CA ILE A 294 -13.69 2.18 -19.92
C ILE A 294 -12.20 1.91 -19.75
N GLY A 295 -11.38 2.91 -20.04
CA GLY A 295 -9.96 2.95 -19.73
C GLY A 295 -9.68 4.05 -18.72
N LEU A 296 -8.93 3.74 -17.67
CA LEU A 296 -8.40 4.72 -16.74
C LEU A 296 -6.89 4.88 -17.00
N GLY A 297 -6.41 6.10 -16.92
CA GLY A 297 -5.00 6.42 -17.06
C GLY A 297 -4.59 7.41 -15.99
N TYR A 298 -3.64 7.02 -15.15
CA TYR A 298 -3.00 7.93 -14.21
C TYR A 298 -1.68 8.40 -14.78
N GLY A 299 -1.34 9.68 -14.56
CA GLY A 299 -0.12 10.25 -15.07
C GLY A 299 0.31 11.46 -14.26
N ILE A 300 1.62 11.69 -14.25
CA ILE A 300 2.21 12.90 -13.64
C ILE A 300 1.89 14.13 -14.49
N THR A 301 1.63 13.94 -15.79
CA THR A 301 1.24 15.00 -16.73
C THR A 301 -0.03 14.63 -17.50
N ALA A 302 -0.70 15.63 -18.09
CA ALA A 302 -1.88 15.41 -18.93
C ALA A 302 -1.58 14.47 -20.11
N LEU A 303 -0.42 14.66 -20.75
CA LEU A 303 0.02 13.84 -21.87
C LEU A 303 0.18 12.37 -21.43
N GLN A 304 0.87 12.13 -20.31
CA GLN A 304 1.06 10.77 -19.80
C GLN A 304 -0.26 10.11 -19.42
N ALA A 305 -1.17 10.83 -18.75
CA ALA A 305 -2.49 10.30 -18.40
C ALA A 305 -3.30 9.95 -19.66
N GLU A 306 -3.21 10.76 -20.72
CA GLU A 306 -3.83 10.49 -22.02
C GLU A 306 -3.24 9.25 -22.69
N GLU A 307 -1.91 9.15 -22.78
CA GLU A 307 -1.21 7.98 -23.32
C GLU A 307 -1.61 6.71 -22.56
N ASN A 308 -1.70 6.79 -21.23
CA ASN A 308 -2.10 5.67 -20.37
C ASN A 308 -3.57 5.27 -20.57
N VAL A 309 -4.51 6.21 -20.71
CA VAL A 309 -5.89 5.89 -21.08
C VAL A 309 -5.95 5.24 -22.46
N GLN A 310 -5.19 5.75 -23.44
CA GLN A 310 -5.15 5.13 -24.76
C GLN A 310 -4.60 3.71 -24.70
N ASN A 311 -3.58 3.45 -23.87
CA ASN A 311 -3.06 2.11 -23.60
C ASN A 311 -4.12 1.20 -22.98
N ALA A 312 -4.84 1.70 -21.98
CA ALA A 312 -5.93 1.00 -21.31
C ALA A 312 -7.05 0.61 -22.30
N LEU A 313 -7.51 1.56 -23.12
CA LEU A 313 -8.53 1.33 -24.15
C LEU A 313 -8.04 0.35 -25.23
N ARG A 314 -6.79 0.46 -25.68
CA ARG A 314 -6.19 -0.52 -26.62
C ARG A 314 -6.19 -1.94 -26.06
N SER A 315 -5.91 -2.10 -24.78
CA SER A 315 -6.00 -3.39 -24.10
C SER A 315 -7.45 -3.87 -24.00
N ALA A 316 -8.38 -2.99 -23.60
CA ALA A 316 -9.79 -3.30 -23.48
C ALA A 316 -10.42 -3.73 -24.81
N ARG A 317 -9.99 -3.18 -25.95
CA ARG A 317 -10.45 -3.56 -27.30
C ARG A 317 -10.12 -4.99 -27.69
N GLN A 318 -9.06 -5.58 -27.13
CA GLN A 318 -8.66 -6.96 -27.43
C GLN A 318 -9.56 -8.00 -26.75
N LYS A 319 -10.40 -7.56 -25.81
CA LYS A 319 -11.25 -8.43 -25.01
C LYS A 319 -12.61 -8.65 -25.67
N ALA A 320 -13.12 -9.86 -25.54
CA ALA A 320 -14.43 -10.24 -26.09
C ALA A 320 -15.61 -9.65 -25.28
N LYS A 321 -15.38 -9.25 -24.02
CA LYS A 321 -16.37 -8.66 -23.12
C LYS A 321 -15.99 -7.22 -22.74
N PRO A 322 -16.97 -6.36 -22.41
CA PRO A 322 -16.69 -5.07 -21.79
C PRO A 322 -15.76 -5.23 -20.59
N ALA A 323 -14.68 -4.47 -20.58
CA ALA A 323 -13.67 -4.53 -19.56
C ALA A 323 -13.28 -3.11 -19.15
N ILE A 324 -12.95 -2.97 -17.86
CA ILE A 324 -12.37 -1.77 -17.30
C ILE A 324 -10.88 -2.06 -17.13
N VAL A 325 -10.04 -1.19 -17.70
CA VAL A 325 -8.58 -1.31 -17.62
C VAL A 325 -8.03 -0.01 -17.07
N LEU A 326 -7.11 -0.09 -16.11
CA LEU A 326 -6.32 1.04 -15.61
C LEU A 326 -4.87 0.88 -16.08
N VAL A 327 -4.23 1.97 -16.46
CA VAL A 327 -2.78 2.06 -16.61
C VAL A 327 -2.27 3.20 -15.74
N ASP A 328 -1.33 2.91 -14.83
CA ASP A 328 -0.80 3.92 -13.90
C ASP A 328 0.43 4.66 -14.46
N GLU A 329 0.97 5.60 -13.69
CA GLU A 329 2.16 6.37 -14.06
C GLU A 329 3.44 5.54 -14.23
N ASN A 330 3.45 4.30 -13.72
CA ASN A 330 4.54 3.34 -13.84
C ASN A 330 4.33 2.37 -15.03
N GLU A 331 3.30 2.59 -15.84
CA GLU A 331 2.85 1.73 -16.94
C GLU A 331 2.35 0.36 -16.48
N GLU A 332 1.92 0.26 -15.21
CA GLU A 332 1.28 -0.94 -14.68
C GLU A 332 -0.16 -1.00 -15.17
N LEU A 333 -0.50 -2.13 -15.79
CA LEU A 333 -1.82 -2.35 -16.35
C LEU A 333 -2.63 -3.18 -15.38
N THR A 334 -3.72 -2.64 -14.85
CA THR A 334 -4.67 -3.37 -14.01
C THR A 334 -5.96 -3.63 -14.78
N GLU A 335 -6.31 -4.90 -14.94
CA GLU A 335 -7.60 -5.30 -15.49
C GLU A 335 -8.57 -5.58 -14.35
N PHE A 336 -9.75 -4.95 -14.38
CA PHE A 336 -10.82 -5.23 -13.43
C PHE A 336 -11.83 -6.20 -14.04
N HIS A 337 -12.32 -7.13 -13.22
CA HIS A 337 -13.37 -8.08 -13.60
C HIS A 337 -14.69 -7.74 -12.89
N PRO A 338 -15.85 -8.13 -13.47
CA PRO A 338 -17.16 -7.89 -12.86
C PRO A 338 -17.33 -8.55 -11.48
N SER A 339 -16.54 -9.59 -11.18
CA SER A 339 -16.53 -10.26 -9.87
C SER A 339 -15.89 -9.43 -8.75
N GLY A 340 -15.25 -8.30 -9.08
CA GLY A 340 -14.48 -7.46 -8.15
C GLY A 340 -12.99 -7.79 -8.11
N ASP A 341 -12.57 -8.93 -8.68
CA ASP A 341 -11.17 -9.31 -8.78
C ASP A 341 -10.43 -8.40 -9.78
N SER A 342 -9.14 -8.14 -9.51
CA SER A 342 -8.27 -7.40 -10.42
C SER A 342 -6.95 -8.13 -10.65
N VAL A 343 -6.41 -7.99 -11.86
CA VAL A 343 -5.10 -8.55 -12.21
C VAL A 343 -4.20 -7.43 -12.71
N THR A 344 -3.08 -7.21 -12.02
CA THR A 344 -2.08 -6.18 -12.37
C THR A 344 -0.88 -6.79 -13.09
N PHE A 345 -0.46 -6.15 -14.17
CA PHE A 345 0.63 -6.57 -15.03
C PHE A 345 1.69 -5.48 -15.10
N HIS A 346 2.94 -5.83 -14.82
CA HIS A 346 4.08 -4.92 -15.00
C HIS A 346 4.69 -5.17 -16.38
N SER A 347 4.40 -4.30 -17.36
CA SER A 347 4.99 -4.40 -18.69
C SER A 347 6.50 -4.08 -18.66
N LYS A 348 6.91 -3.18 -17.75
CA LYS A 348 8.25 -2.58 -17.68
C LYS A 348 9.38 -3.58 -17.53
N LYS A 349 9.20 -4.59 -16.67
CA LYS A 349 10.17 -5.69 -16.45
C LYS A 349 10.64 -6.36 -17.74
N TRP A 350 9.76 -6.45 -18.73
CA TRP A 350 10.03 -7.12 -20.00
C TRP A 350 10.37 -6.15 -21.13
N SER A 351 10.19 -4.83 -20.92
CA SER A 351 10.59 -3.78 -21.86
C SER A 351 11.93 -3.12 -21.52
N ASP A 352 12.56 -3.47 -20.40
CA ASP A 352 13.93 -3.04 -20.07
C ASP A 352 14.94 -3.52 -21.13
N GLU A 353 16.05 -2.78 -21.28
CA GLU A 353 17.08 -2.99 -22.32
C GLU A 353 17.60 -4.43 -22.38
N GLY A 354 17.60 -5.17 -21.27
CA GLY A 354 18.03 -6.57 -21.21
C GLY A 354 17.12 -7.57 -21.95
N TRP A 355 15.82 -7.30 -22.05
CA TRP A 355 14.84 -8.21 -22.68
C TRP A 355 14.24 -7.67 -23.98
N ALA A 356 14.19 -6.35 -24.16
CA ALA A 356 13.52 -5.71 -25.30
C ALA A 356 13.94 -6.28 -26.66
N ASP A 357 15.25 -6.40 -26.92
CA ASP A 357 15.78 -6.92 -28.18
C ASP A 357 15.50 -8.42 -28.38
N THR A 358 15.58 -9.19 -27.30
CA THR A 358 15.33 -10.63 -27.30
C THR A 358 13.86 -10.92 -27.60
N LEU A 359 12.94 -10.16 -27.01
CA LEU A 359 11.51 -10.29 -27.23
C LEU A 359 11.07 -9.83 -28.62
N LYS A 360 11.69 -8.76 -29.14
CA LYS A 360 11.47 -8.29 -30.51
C LYS A 360 11.89 -9.34 -31.53
N LYS A 361 13.03 -10.01 -31.33
CA LYS A 361 13.50 -11.13 -32.17
C LYS A 361 12.60 -12.36 -32.09
N ALA A 362 12.07 -12.66 -30.90
CA ALA A 362 11.15 -13.78 -30.66
C ALA A 362 9.68 -13.48 -31.03
N ASN A 363 9.38 -12.25 -31.47
CA ASN A 363 8.03 -11.78 -31.76
C ASN A 363 7.03 -12.04 -30.61
N ILE A 364 7.49 -11.76 -29.37
CA ILE A 364 6.67 -11.85 -28.15
C ILE A 364 6.48 -10.44 -27.61
N SER A 365 5.23 -10.08 -27.30
CA SER A 365 4.94 -8.79 -26.66
C SER A 365 5.35 -8.84 -25.18
N PRO A 366 6.06 -7.83 -24.63
CA PRO A 366 6.32 -7.69 -23.20
C PRO A 366 5.06 -7.82 -22.34
N VAL A 367 3.93 -7.28 -22.83
CA VAL A 367 2.62 -7.38 -22.16
C VAL A 367 2.14 -8.82 -22.06
N ALA A 368 2.34 -9.64 -23.10
CA ALA A 368 1.92 -11.04 -23.08
C ALA A 368 2.73 -11.87 -22.09
N LEU A 369 4.04 -11.61 -21.96
CA LEU A 369 4.90 -12.27 -20.97
C LEU A 369 4.57 -11.86 -19.55
N SER A 370 4.38 -10.57 -19.32
CA SER A 370 3.92 -10.06 -18.03
C SER A 370 2.60 -10.70 -17.62
N LYS A 371 1.64 -10.79 -18.56
CA LYS A 371 0.34 -11.44 -18.35
C LYS A 371 0.46 -12.93 -17.99
N ILE A 372 1.31 -13.67 -18.69
CA ILE A 372 1.58 -15.08 -18.36
C ILE A 372 2.24 -15.20 -16.97
N GLN A 373 3.22 -14.35 -16.66
CA GLN A 373 3.93 -14.39 -15.38
C GLN A 373 2.98 -14.08 -14.20
N THR A 374 2.20 -13.00 -14.29
CA THR A 374 1.24 -12.61 -13.25
C THR A 374 0.18 -13.69 -13.06
N LEU A 375 -0.45 -14.18 -14.14
CA LEU A 375 -1.52 -15.18 -14.02
C LEU A 375 -0.98 -16.54 -13.55
N SER A 376 0.23 -16.90 -13.96
CA SER A 376 0.97 -18.06 -13.42
C SER A 376 1.13 -17.95 -11.90
N ASN A 377 1.52 -16.79 -11.40
CA ASN A 377 1.70 -16.55 -9.96
C ASN A 377 0.36 -16.50 -9.21
N PHE A 378 -0.64 -15.81 -9.76
CA PHE A 378 -1.99 -15.70 -9.20
C PHE A 378 -2.65 -17.08 -9.03
N TYR A 379 -2.58 -17.92 -10.07
CA TYR A 379 -3.11 -19.29 -10.02
C TYR A 379 -2.14 -20.31 -9.39
N LYS A 380 -0.96 -19.88 -8.92
CA LYS A 380 0.12 -20.72 -8.37
C LYS A 380 0.49 -21.91 -9.29
N LYS A 381 0.48 -21.69 -10.61
CA LYS A 381 0.71 -22.71 -11.64
C LYS A 381 2.03 -22.49 -12.38
N THR A 382 3.01 -23.35 -12.14
CA THR A 382 4.30 -23.34 -12.85
C THR A 382 4.31 -24.23 -14.09
N GLU A 383 3.34 -25.13 -14.25
CA GLU A 383 3.17 -25.98 -15.42
C GLU A 383 1.87 -25.60 -16.15
N VAL A 384 1.98 -25.29 -17.44
CA VAL A 384 0.87 -24.79 -18.27
C VAL A 384 0.82 -25.51 -19.62
N ASN A 385 -0.38 -25.62 -20.18
CA ASN A 385 -0.57 -26.04 -21.56
C ASN A 385 -1.10 -24.88 -22.44
N SER A 386 -1.10 -25.07 -23.76
CA SER A 386 -1.53 -24.04 -24.71
C SER A 386 -2.97 -23.58 -24.53
N ARG A 387 -3.87 -24.41 -24.01
CA ARG A 387 -5.27 -24.03 -23.78
C ARG A 387 -5.41 -23.11 -22.57
N GLU A 388 -4.63 -23.35 -21.52
CA GLU A 388 -4.59 -22.49 -20.34
C GLU A 388 -4.02 -21.12 -20.66
N VAL A 389 -2.88 -21.08 -21.37
CA VAL A 389 -2.28 -19.82 -21.82
C VAL A 389 -3.17 -19.08 -22.81
N ALA A 390 -3.89 -19.79 -23.68
CA ALA A 390 -4.90 -19.18 -24.54
C ALA A 390 -6.03 -18.52 -23.74
N GLY A 391 -6.50 -19.17 -22.67
CA GLY A 391 -7.48 -18.59 -21.75
C GLY A 391 -6.93 -17.36 -21.02
N TRP A 392 -5.70 -17.43 -20.51
CA TRP A 392 -5.03 -16.32 -19.83
C TRP A 392 -4.81 -15.10 -20.73
N LEU A 393 -4.42 -15.32 -21.97
CA LEU A 393 -4.18 -14.26 -22.95
C LEU A 393 -5.45 -13.84 -23.71
N GLU A 394 -6.61 -14.46 -23.42
CA GLU A 394 -7.86 -14.31 -24.19
C GLU A 394 -7.63 -14.42 -25.72
N SER A 395 -6.73 -15.31 -26.12
CA SER A 395 -6.29 -15.45 -27.53
C SER A 395 -6.47 -16.87 -28.03
N THR A 396 -6.18 -17.11 -29.32
CA THR A 396 -6.34 -18.44 -29.91
C THR A 396 -5.30 -19.43 -29.36
N GLU A 397 -5.66 -20.71 -29.28
CA GLU A 397 -4.71 -21.78 -28.87
C GLU A 397 -3.49 -21.84 -29.82
N ARG A 398 -3.66 -21.47 -31.08
CA ARG A 398 -2.55 -21.35 -32.05
C ARG A 398 -1.55 -20.27 -31.64
N ASN A 399 -2.03 -19.09 -31.25
CA ASN A 399 -1.17 -18.01 -30.77
C ASN A 399 -0.48 -18.38 -29.45
N ALA A 400 -1.22 -18.99 -28.51
CA ALA A 400 -0.66 -19.47 -27.25
C ALA A 400 0.44 -20.52 -27.45
N ARG A 401 0.26 -21.47 -28.39
CA ARG A 401 1.32 -22.43 -28.75
C ARG A 401 2.56 -21.75 -29.33
N ARG A 402 2.36 -20.76 -30.21
CA ARG A 402 3.46 -19.97 -30.78
C ARG A 402 4.24 -19.28 -29.66
N ILE A 403 3.56 -18.55 -28.78
CA ILE A 403 4.19 -17.84 -27.65
C ILE A 403 4.96 -18.81 -26.76
N LEU A 404 4.37 -19.95 -26.36
CA LEU A 404 5.05 -20.96 -25.55
C LEU A 404 6.28 -21.58 -26.24
N SER A 405 6.24 -21.75 -27.55
CA SER A 405 7.39 -22.24 -28.33
C SER A 405 8.51 -21.21 -28.39
N GLU A 406 8.17 -19.94 -28.59
CA GLU A 406 9.16 -18.86 -28.61
C GLU A 406 9.76 -18.64 -27.22
N MET A 407 8.94 -18.71 -26.16
CA MET A 407 9.41 -18.71 -24.76
C MET A 407 10.40 -19.84 -24.47
N GLU A 408 10.18 -21.02 -25.06
CA GLU A 408 11.11 -22.15 -24.96
C GLU A 408 12.45 -21.85 -25.65
N THR A 409 12.43 -21.21 -26.83
CA THR A 409 13.64 -20.80 -27.56
C THR A 409 14.48 -19.80 -26.77
N ILE A 410 13.85 -18.85 -26.06
CA ILE A 410 14.54 -17.82 -25.28
C ILE A 410 14.78 -18.23 -23.82
N GLY A 411 14.53 -19.50 -23.45
CA GLY A 411 14.83 -20.03 -22.13
C GLY A 411 13.84 -19.64 -21.01
N LEU A 412 12.70 -19.02 -21.34
CA LEU A 412 11.64 -18.65 -20.39
C LEU A 412 10.61 -19.76 -20.13
N ALA A 413 10.66 -20.84 -20.91
CA ALA A 413 9.87 -22.04 -20.70
C ALA A 413 10.67 -23.30 -21.05
N LYS A 414 10.29 -24.45 -20.49
CA LYS A 414 10.86 -25.75 -20.84
C LYS A 414 9.75 -26.74 -21.09
N SER A 415 9.71 -27.37 -22.27
CA SER A 415 8.72 -28.40 -22.52
C SER A 415 9.01 -29.68 -21.73
N LYS A 416 7.93 -30.26 -21.21
CA LYS A 416 7.92 -31.57 -20.57
C LYS A 416 7.17 -32.50 -21.51
N SER A 417 7.82 -33.56 -21.97
CA SER A 417 7.15 -34.63 -22.69
C SER A 417 6.29 -35.41 -21.69
N VAL A 418 4.96 -35.31 -21.83
CA VAL A 418 4.05 -36.19 -21.08
C VAL A 418 4.02 -37.53 -21.81
N GLN A 419 4.54 -38.59 -21.17
CA GLN A 419 4.24 -39.95 -21.58
C GLN A 419 2.74 -40.22 -21.38
N THR A 420 2.13 -40.80 -22.41
CA THR A 420 0.72 -41.13 -22.53
C THR A 420 0.19 -41.97 -21.36
N GLY A 421 -0.66 -41.36 -20.53
CA GLY A 421 -1.64 -42.05 -19.69
C GLY A 421 -3.00 -42.05 -20.40
N GLN A 422 -3.53 -43.25 -20.60
CA GLN A 422 -4.84 -43.62 -21.16
C GLN A 422 -5.92 -42.52 -21.18
N SER A 423 -6.02 -41.74 -22.27
CA SER A 423 -7.28 -41.17 -22.73
C SER A 423 -7.20 -40.89 -24.22
N LYS A 424 -8.30 -41.11 -24.96
CA LYS A 424 -8.38 -40.85 -26.41
C LYS A 424 -8.21 -39.35 -26.68
N GLY A 425 -7.01 -38.94 -27.11
CA GLY A 425 -6.70 -37.59 -27.57
C GLY A 425 -5.21 -37.42 -27.88
N ARG A 426 -4.85 -36.49 -28.78
CA ARG A 426 -3.44 -36.17 -29.11
C ARG A 426 -2.73 -35.68 -27.84
N PRO A 427 -1.56 -36.23 -27.47
CA PRO A 427 -0.83 -35.84 -26.27
C PRO A 427 -0.57 -34.33 -26.27
N ARG A 428 -0.93 -33.66 -25.17
CA ARG A 428 -0.78 -32.21 -25.02
C ARG A 428 0.61 -31.89 -24.48
N LYS A 429 1.35 -31.07 -25.20
CA LYS A 429 2.66 -30.56 -24.78
C LYS A 429 2.44 -29.65 -23.56
N VAL A 430 3.06 -29.98 -22.43
CA VAL A 430 3.05 -29.18 -21.20
C VAL A 430 4.37 -28.43 -21.13
N TYR A 431 4.31 -27.18 -20.68
CA TYR A 431 5.46 -26.29 -20.53
C TYR A 431 5.62 -25.95 -19.05
N LYS A 432 6.83 -26.10 -18.52
CA LYS A 432 7.22 -25.54 -17.23
C LYS A 432 7.71 -24.10 -17.46
N LEU A 433 7.04 -23.14 -16.85
CA LEU A 433 7.41 -21.72 -16.92
C LEU A 433 8.62 -21.46 -16.01
N LEU A 434 9.58 -20.70 -16.51
CA LEU A 434 10.82 -20.32 -15.81
C LEU A 434 10.85 -18.80 -15.54
N LEU A 435 9.67 -18.21 -15.28
CA LEU A 435 9.49 -16.77 -15.17
C LEU A 435 9.78 -16.21 -13.76
N ASN A 436 10.02 -17.09 -12.79
CA ASN A 436 10.36 -16.75 -11.41
C ASN A 436 11.83 -17.08 -11.16
N GLY A 437 12.71 -16.10 -11.40
CA GLY A 437 14.16 -16.23 -11.27
C GLY A 437 14.87 -14.88 -11.41
N ASN A 438 14.60 -13.96 -10.49
CA ASN A 438 15.56 -13.46 -9.50
C ASN A 438 14.77 -12.90 -8.32
#